data_AF-A0A1W6LKA8-F1
#
_entry.id   AF-A0A1W6LKA8-F1
#
_cell.length_a   1.000
_cell.length_b   1.000
_cell.length_c   1.000
_cell.angle_alpha   90.00
_cell.angle_beta   90.00
_cell.angle_gamma   90.00
#
_symmetry.space_group_name_H-M   'P 1'
#
loop_
_entity.id
_entity.type
_entity.pdbx_description
1 polymer ?
#
loop_
_entity_poly.entity_id
_entity_poly.type
_entity_poly.pdbx_seq_one_letter_code
_entity_poly.pdbx_strand_id
1 'polypeptide(L)'
;MCYLRLSILASIIIPSLVFGFAGGDGTESSPYQISTPDHLEAVNDDPAAHYVMTNDINLSGRSYERAVIAPDTDYSDGNGYYKYEFDGTRFSGTFDGAGFRVLNLNIDSSLSEGDYPGHLGLFGRTDGAEIKNLGIEGVDIEGGDDSRYIGGMCGWNYDSRITDCYANGTVSGGDESQDFGGFCGVNYTGSITNCCSNVAVFGGDESSRIGGLCGYNYDNYGKITNCCANGTVSGGENSSHIGGLCGLNSNQAAIENSYADVSVSGHDILGGLCGNNNGSVKRCYATGSVSGGDDSYADNLGGLCGRSTYKIENSYATGSVSGGSESDNIGGICGNNYYGSIKNCYATGTVSGDNNIGGICGLNYNDSGVIENCFWDILTSGLYSSAEGTGITTFAMHRQITFTDAGWDYVNEDTNGMIDLWYQNPDDYPKLFWQAIPGDCNYDGYVGQNDILIMAEQWLDYSDRYNRLEADLNFDDYVDILDYSIFFENWLDAN
;
A
#
# COMPACT_ATOMS: atom_id res chain seq x y z
N MET A 1 -49.97 -8.17 -64.46
CA MET A 1 -49.71 -7.05 -63.53
C MET A 1 -49.84 -7.60 -62.12
N CYS A 2 -48.73 -8.14 -61.61
CA CYS A 2 -47.84 -7.49 -60.64
C CYS A 2 -48.48 -7.35 -59.26
N TYR A 3 -48.01 -8.24 -58.37
CA TYR A 3 -48.19 -8.24 -56.93
C TYR A 3 -47.68 -6.95 -56.30
N LEU A 4 -48.35 -6.45 -55.27
CA LEU A 4 -47.68 -5.79 -54.15
C LEU A 4 -48.43 -6.09 -52.87
N ARG A 5 -47.94 -7.09 -52.13
CA ARG A 5 -48.22 -7.27 -50.70
C ARG A 5 -47.34 -6.27 -49.96
N LEU A 6 -47.94 -5.34 -49.21
CA LEU A 6 -47.23 -4.56 -48.20
C LEU A 6 -47.42 -5.27 -46.85
N SER A 7 -46.40 -6.03 -46.45
CA SER A 7 -46.29 -6.60 -45.11
C SER A 7 -45.66 -5.53 -44.23
N ILE A 8 -46.44 -4.99 -43.28
CA ILE A 8 -45.91 -4.18 -42.19
C ILE A 8 -45.22 -5.15 -41.23
N LEU A 9 -43.89 -5.24 -41.31
CA LEU A 9 -43.07 -5.81 -40.25
C LEU A 9 -43.07 -4.83 -39.08
N ALA A 10 -43.88 -5.13 -38.06
CA ALA A 10 -43.62 -4.61 -36.73
C ALA A 10 -42.29 -5.24 -36.27
N SER A 11 -41.27 -4.40 -36.17
CA SER A 11 -40.03 -4.70 -35.46
C SER A 11 -40.41 -5.04 -34.02
N ILE A 12 -40.45 -6.32 -33.69
CA ILE A 12 -40.42 -6.78 -32.32
C ILE A 12 -38.97 -6.55 -31.88
N ILE A 13 -38.77 -5.51 -31.08
CA ILE A 13 -37.59 -5.34 -30.25
C ILE A 13 -37.57 -6.57 -29.35
N ILE A 14 -36.70 -7.53 -29.65
CA ILE A 14 -36.35 -8.59 -28.71
C ILE A 14 -35.55 -7.86 -27.63
N PRO A 15 -35.97 -7.86 -26.35
CA PRO A 15 -35.08 -7.44 -25.29
C PRO A 15 -33.88 -8.38 -25.34
N SER A 16 -32.70 -7.78 -25.41
CA SER A 16 -31.37 -8.37 -25.20
C SER A 16 -31.39 -9.81 -24.73
N LEU A 17 -30.71 -10.69 -25.48
CA LEU A 17 -30.17 -11.92 -24.88
C LEU A 17 -29.48 -11.47 -23.58
N VAL A 18 -30.00 -11.93 -22.45
CA VAL A 18 -29.45 -11.67 -21.13
C VAL A 18 -28.00 -12.19 -21.18
N PHE A 19 -27.03 -11.27 -21.22
CA PHE A 19 -25.64 -11.61 -20.89
C PHE A 19 -25.67 -12.37 -19.58
N GLY A 20 -24.86 -13.43 -19.43
CA GLY A 20 -24.91 -14.41 -18.35
C GLY A 20 -24.64 -13.86 -16.95
N PHE A 21 -25.44 -12.89 -16.50
CA PHE A 21 -25.42 -12.19 -15.22
C PHE A 21 -26.82 -12.27 -14.59
N ALA A 22 -26.92 -11.93 -13.30
CA ALA A 22 -28.18 -11.99 -12.56
C ALA A 22 -29.18 -10.90 -12.97
N GLY A 23 -28.68 -9.81 -13.57
CA GLY A 23 -29.44 -8.63 -13.97
C GLY A 23 -28.51 -7.53 -14.46
N GLY A 24 -29.09 -6.38 -14.84
CA GLY A 24 -28.36 -5.25 -15.40
C GLY A 24 -28.23 -5.29 -16.92
N ASP A 25 -27.83 -4.16 -17.50
CA ASP A 25 -27.55 -3.99 -18.93
C ASP A 25 -26.12 -3.47 -19.18
N GLY A 26 -25.27 -3.46 -18.14
CA GLY A 26 -23.88 -3.04 -18.20
C GLY A 26 -23.66 -1.54 -18.20
N THR A 27 -24.73 -0.73 -18.13
CA THR A 27 -24.63 0.74 -18.02
C THR A 27 -24.39 1.18 -16.58
N GLU A 28 -23.87 2.40 -16.39
CA GLU A 28 -23.64 2.98 -15.06
C GLU A 28 -24.92 3.01 -14.20
N SER A 29 -26.09 3.26 -14.82
CA SER A 29 -27.39 3.28 -14.12
C SER A 29 -27.98 1.91 -13.83
N SER A 30 -27.47 0.86 -14.48
CA SER A 30 -27.97 -0.50 -14.39
C SER A 30 -26.83 -1.50 -14.63
N PRO A 31 -25.82 -1.53 -13.75
CA PRO A 31 -24.63 -2.37 -13.91
C PRO A 31 -24.98 -3.85 -13.92
N TYR A 32 -24.17 -4.66 -14.61
CA TYR A 32 -24.29 -6.12 -14.60
C TYR A 32 -24.10 -6.66 -13.18
N GLN A 33 -25.02 -7.54 -12.75
CA GLN A 33 -25.04 -8.08 -11.39
C GLN A 33 -24.29 -9.42 -11.29
N ILE A 34 -23.22 -9.43 -10.50
CA ILE A 34 -22.37 -10.61 -10.25
C ILE A 34 -22.85 -11.29 -8.97
N SER A 35 -23.18 -12.59 -9.07
CA SER A 35 -23.71 -13.38 -7.94
C SER A 35 -23.19 -14.82 -7.92
N THR A 36 -22.44 -15.23 -8.94
CA THR A 36 -21.87 -16.58 -9.08
C THR A 36 -20.45 -16.48 -9.66
N PRO A 37 -19.61 -17.52 -9.50
CA PRO A 37 -18.31 -17.60 -10.17
C PRO A 37 -18.38 -17.46 -11.69
N ASP A 38 -19.39 -18.04 -12.34
CA ASP A 38 -19.56 -17.94 -13.80
C ASP A 38 -19.85 -16.48 -14.23
N HIS A 39 -20.60 -15.72 -13.42
CA HIS A 39 -20.80 -14.29 -13.69
C HIS A 39 -19.48 -13.51 -13.57
N LEU A 40 -18.64 -13.85 -12.60
CA LEU A 40 -17.33 -13.20 -12.42
C LEU A 40 -16.43 -13.43 -13.65
N GLU A 41 -16.41 -14.65 -14.18
CA GLU A 41 -15.65 -14.97 -15.40
C GLU A 41 -16.23 -14.31 -16.65
N ALA A 42 -17.56 -14.15 -16.72
CA ALA A 42 -18.25 -13.49 -17.83
C ALA A 42 -17.95 -11.98 -17.93
N VAL A 43 -17.28 -11.36 -16.93
CA VAL A 43 -16.77 -9.99 -17.03
C VAL A 43 -15.86 -9.83 -18.26
N ASN A 44 -15.15 -10.89 -18.65
CA ASN A 44 -14.29 -10.89 -19.83
C ASN A 44 -15.03 -10.73 -21.16
N ASP A 45 -16.36 -10.92 -21.20
CA ASP A 45 -17.15 -10.77 -22.42
C ASP A 45 -17.41 -9.28 -22.77
N ASP A 46 -17.34 -8.36 -21.78
CA ASP A 46 -17.51 -6.92 -21.97
C ASP A 46 -16.74 -6.07 -20.93
N PRO A 47 -15.40 -6.12 -20.91
CA PRO A 47 -14.57 -5.57 -19.83
C PRO A 47 -14.60 -4.03 -19.69
N ALA A 48 -15.35 -3.33 -20.55
CA ALA A 48 -15.59 -1.90 -20.47
C ALA A 48 -16.92 -1.53 -19.78
N ALA A 49 -17.76 -2.52 -19.45
CA ALA A 49 -19.06 -2.31 -18.82
C ALA A 49 -18.96 -2.02 -17.30
N HIS A 50 -20.09 -1.71 -16.68
CA HIS A 50 -20.19 -1.51 -15.24
C HIS A 50 -20.76 -2.76 -14.55
N TYR A 51 -20.15 -3.13 -13.43
CA TYR A 51 -20.43 -4.33 -12.67
C TYR A 51 -20.67 -4.02 -11.20
N VAL A 52 -21.60 -4.75 -10.58
CA VAL A 52 -21.85 -4.71 -9.14
C VAL A 52 -22.03 -6.13 -8.59
N MET A 53 -21.37 -6.44 -7.48
CA MET A 53 -21.61 -7.70 -6.78
C MET A 53 -22.91 -7.64 -5.97
N THR A 54 -23.59 -8.77 -5.90
CA THR A 54 -24.84 -8.94 -5.14
C THR A 54 -24.77 -10.09 -4.13
N ASN A 55 -23.62 -10.77 -4.08
CA ASN A 55 -23.33 -11.85 -3.15
C ASN A 55 -21.81 -12.07 -3.08
N ASP A 56 -21.33 -12.69 -2.01
CA ASP A 56 -19.97 -13.25 -1.97
C ASP A 56 -19.80 -14.32 -3.07
N ILE A 57 -18.63 -14.33 -3.71
CA ILE A 57 -18.31 -15.22 -4.82
C ILE A 57 -17.25 -16.21 -4.37
N ASN A 58 -17.62 -17.47 -4.16
CA ASN A 58 -16.70 -18.52 -3.75
C ASN A 58 -16.14 -19.29 -4.95
N LEU A 59 -14.83 -19.18 -5.17
CA LEU A 59 -14.09 -19.84 -6.25
C LEU A 59 -13.56 -21.24 -5.86
N SER A 60 -13.93 -21.76 -4.69
CA SER A 60 -13.56 -23.12 -4.25
C SER A 60 -13.81 -24.17 -5.33
N GLY A 61 -12.78 -24.95 -5.65
CA GLY A 61 -12.83 -25.99 -6.68
C GLY A 61 -12.56 -25.48 -8.10
N ARG A 62 -12.28 -24.19 -8.29
CA ARG A 62 -11.69 -23.62 -9.49
C ARG A 62 -10.21 -23.35 -9.22
N SER A 63 -9.39 -23.58 -10.23
CA SER A 63 -7.97 -23.21 -10.26
C SER A 63 -7.73 -22.58 -11.63
N TYR A 64 -7.02 -21.47 -11.64
CA TYR A 64 -6.74 -20.70 -12.84
C TYR A 64 -5.24 -20.72 -13.11
N GLU A 65 -4.86 -20.75 -14.38
CA GLU A 65 -3.45 -20.63 -14.79
C GLU A 65 -3.06 -19.15 -15.05
N ARG A 66 -4.05 -18.25 -14.98
CA ARG A 66 -3.97 -16.83 -15.37
C ARG A 66 -4.91 -16.01 -14.50
N ALA A 67 -4.87 -14.68 -14.64
CA ALA A 67 -5.85 -13.83 -13.98
C ALA A 67 -7.30 -14.16 -14.35
N VAL A 68 -8.23 -13.94 -13.43
CA VAL A 68 -9.65 -14.28 -13.64
C VAL A 68 -10.31 -13.29 -14.61
N ILE A 69 -10.03 -12.00 -14.44
CA ILE A 69 -10.54 -10.89 -15.26
C ILE A 69 -9.38 -10.25 -16.00
N ALA A 70 -9.57 -9.93 -17.28
CA ALA A 70 -8.55 -9.38 -18.15
C ALA A 70 -7.24 -10.21 -18.12
N PRO A 71 -7.30 -11.55 -18.32
CA PRO A 71 -6.10 -12.36 -18.44
C PRO A 71 -5.28 -11.92 -19.64
N ASP A 72 -3.98 -12.00 -19.48
CA ASP A 72 -3.07 -12.02 -20.62
C ASP A 72 -3.22 -13.36 -21.36
N THR A 73 -3.34 -13.32 -22.68
CA THR A 73 -3.76 -14.49 -23.47
C THR A 73 -2.64 -15.16 -24.27
N ASP A 74 -1.49 -14.49 -24.47
CA ASP A 74 -0.35 -15.02 -25.22
C ASP A 74 1.00 -14.48 -24.69
N TYR A 75 1.88 -15.40 -24.25
CA TYR A 75 3.18 -15.10 -23.66
C TYR A 75 4.38 -15.47 -24.55
N SER A 76 4.13 -16.23 -25.62
CA SER A 76 5.17 -16.79 -26.47
C SER A 76 5.40 -15.90 -27.68
N ASP A 77 6.66 -15.52 -27.95
CA ASP A 77 7.01 -14.90 -29.23
C ASP A 77 7.05 -15.89 -30.41
N GLY A 78 6.70 -17.16 -30.15
CA GLY A 78 6.74 -18.26 -31.12
C GLY A 78 8.16 -18.78 -31.42
N ASN A 79 9.20 -18.25 -30.76
CA ASN A 79 10.61 -18.66 -30.91
C ASN A 79 11.24 -19.16 -29.60
N GLY A 80 10.44 -19.34 -28.54
CA GLY A 80 10.93 -19.76 -27.22
C GLY A 80 11.50 -18.61 -26.39
N TYR A 81 11.17 -17.36 -26.71
CA TYR A 81 11.42 -16.18 -25.87
C TYR A 81 10.10 -15.53 -25.44
N TYR A 82 10.13 -14.85 -24.29
CA TYR A 82 8.94 -14.22 -23.72
C TYR A 82 8.59 -12.91 -24.44
N LYS A 83 7.30 -12.69 -24.64
CA LYS A 83 6.77 -11.40 -25.04
C LYS A 83 6.56 -10.52 -23.79
N TYR A 84 7.18 -9.35 -23.75
CA TYR A 84 7.01 -8.38 -22.65
C TYR A 84 5.71 -7.56 -22.74
N GLU A 85 4.94 -7.73 -23.80
CA GLU A 85 3.72 -6.96 -24.06
C GLU A 85 2.50 -7.80 -23.69
N PHE A 86 1.64 -7.24 -22.85
CA PHE A 86 0.32 -7.79 -22.53
C PHE A 86 -0.50 -8.06 -23.79
N ASP A 87 -0.94 -9.30 -23.96
CA ASP A 87 -1.76 -9.77 -25.07
C ASP A 87 -3.13 -10.22 -24.57
N GLY A 88 -3.90 -9.30 -24.00
CA GLY A 88 -5.26 -9.54 -23.52
C GLY A 88 -6.15 -8.32 -23.74
N THR A 89 -7.43 -8.46 -23.40
CA THR A 89 -8.33 -7.29 -23.32
C THR A 89 -8.27 -6.73 -21.91
N ARG A 90 -7.88 -5.46 -21.78
CA ARG A 90 -7.74 -4.77 -20.48
C ARG A 90 -9.11 -4.52 -19.87
N PHE A 91 -9.20 -4.55 -18.54
CA PHE A 91 -10.39 -4.09 -17.83
C PHE A 91 -10.38 -2.56 -17.77
N SER A 92 -11.42 -1.92 -18.30
CA SER A 92 -11.56 -0.45 -18.34
C SER A 92 -12.90 0.06 -17.80
N GLY A 93 -13.75 -0.86 -17.33
CA GLY A 93 -15.05 -0.55 -16.76
C GLY A 93 -15.00 -0.21 -15.27
N THR A 94 -16.16 -0.33 -14.62
CA THR A 94 -16.29 -0.20 -13.15
C THR A 94 -16.62 -1.56 -12.54
N PHE A 95 -15.91 -1.94 -11.47
CA PHE A 95 -16.22 -3.10 -10.65
C PHE A 95 -16.48 -2.65 -9.21
N ASP A 96 -17.74 -2.65 -8.80
CA ASP A 96 -18.14 -2.36 -7.43
C ASP A 96 -18.42 -3.67 -6.66
N GLY A 97 -17.55 -3.99 -5.72
CA GLY A 97 -17.75 -5.13 -4.82
C GLY A 97 -18.94 -4.94 -3.88
N ALA A 98 -19.44 -3.71 -3.69
CA ALA A 98 -20.56 -3.38 -2.80
C ALA A 98 -20.41 -3.94 -1.36
N GLY A 99 -19.17 -4.13 -0.91
CA GLY A 99 -18.83 -4.73 0.39
C GLY A 99 -18.82 -6.27 0.41
N PHE A 100 -19.06 -6.93 -0.74
CA PHE A 100 -18.94 -8.38 -0.89
C PHE A 100 -17.50 -8.80 -1.19
N ARG A 101 -17.28 -10.11 -1.09
CA ARG A 101 -15.95 -10.72 -1.18
C ARG A 101 -15.86 -11.75 -2.29
N VAL A 102 -14.69 -11.82 -2.91
CA VAL A 102 -14.25 -12.99 -3.68
C VAL A 102 -13.47 -13.90 -2.74
N LEU A 103 -13.89 -15.16 -2.63
CA LEU A 103 -13.33 -16.13 -1.69
C LEU A 103 -12.56 -17.22 -2.44
N ASN A 104 -11.42 -17.63 -1.89
CA ASN A 104 -10.60 -18.76 -2.34
C ASN A 104 -10.08 -18.61 -3.78
N LEU A 105 -9.51 -17.45 -4.10
CA LEU A 105 -8.85 -17.21 -5.38
C LEU A 105 -7.56 -18.05 -5.44
N ASN A 106 -7.56 -19.10 -6.27
CA ASN A 106 -6.38 -19.92 -6.51
C ASN A 106 -5.90 -19.73 -7.97
N ILE A 107 -4.69 -19.19 -8.13
CA ILE A 107 -3.99 -19.09 -9.41
C ILE A 107 -2.68 -19.85 -9.29
N ASP A 108 -2.48 -20.86 -10.12
CA ASP A 108 -1.24 -21.63 -10.19
C ASP A 108 -0.76 -21.63 -11.64
N SER A 109 0.19 -20.74 -11.93
CA SER A 109 0.77 -20.63 -13.26
C SER A 109 1.90 -21.60 -13.53
N SER A 110 2.40 -22.32 -12.52
CA SER A 110 3.38 -23.40 -12.72
C SER A 110 2.83 -24.55 -13.56
N LEU A 111 1.50 -24.61 -13.70
CA LEU A 111 0.78 -25.55 -14.54
C LEU A 111 0.87 -25.23 -16.05
N SER A 112 1.30 -24.02 -16.42
CA SER A 112 1.45 -23.61 -17.82
C SER A 112 2.75 -24.18 -18.42
N GLU A 113 2.65 -25.16 -19.33
CA GLU A 113 3.83 -25.73 -19.98
C GLU A 113 4.55 -24.70 -20.89
N GLY A 114 5.75 -24.25 -20.48
CA GLY A 114 6.70 -23.53 -21.34
C GLY A 114 6.48 -22.03 -21.49
N ASP A 115 5.47 -21.47 -20.81
CA ASP A 115 5.17 -20.04 -20.75
C ASP A 115 5.14 -19.59 -19.29
N TYR A 116 5.68 -18.41 -19.00
CA TYR A 116 5.72 -17.83 -17.66
C TYR A 116 4.71 -16.68 -17.62
N PRO A 117 3.48 -16.91 -17.14
CA PRO A 117 2.44 -15.92 -17.27
C PRO A 117 2.65 -14.83 -16.22
N GLY A 118 2.80 -13.60 -16.69
CA GLY A 118 2.72 -12.42 -15.84
C GLY A 118 1.28 -11.98 -15.56
N HIS A 119 1.13 -10.74 -15.11
CA HIS A 119 -0.19 -10.08 -14.94
C HIS A 119 -1.18 -10.96 -14.16
N LEU A 120 -0.74 -11.51 -13.03
CA LEU A 120 -1.53 -12.43 -12.22
C LEU A 120 -2.30 -11.68 -11.14
N GLY A 121 -3.52 -12.15 -10.86
CA GLY A 121 -4.42 -11.56 -9.86
C GLY A 121 -5.88 -11.82 -10.16
N LEU A 122 -6.79 -11.25 -9.35
CA LEU A 122 -8.20 -11.20 -9.73
C LEU A 122 -8.36 -10.46 -11.07
N PHE A 123 -7.66 -9.35 -11.24
CA PHE A 123 -7.54 -8.61 -12.49
C PHE A 123 -6.11 -8.72 -13.05
N GLY A 124 -5.93 -9.11 -14.30
CA GLY A 124 -4.60 -9.16 -14.88
C GLY A 124 -4.04 -7.77 -15.16
N ARG A 125 -4.74 -7.02 -16.01
CA ARG A 125 -4.42 -5.63 -16.31
C ARG A 125 -5.65 -4.73 -16.40
N THR A 126 -5.59 -3.61 -15.70
CA THR A 126 -6.59 -2.54 -15.76
C THR A 126 -6.08 -1.36 -16.58
N ASP A 127 -6.99 -0.57 -17.16
CA ASP A 127 -6.69 0.61 -17.99
C ASP A 127 -7.83 1.63 -17.90
N GLY A 128 -7.68 2.70 -17.12
CA GLY A 128 -8.72 3.70 -16.89
C GLY A 128 -9.94 3.19 -16.09
N ALA A 129 -9.80 2.07 -15.38
CA ALA A 129 -10.88 1.41 -14.64
C ALA A 129 -11.15 2.02 -13.25
N GLU A 130 -12.26 1.64 -12.65
CA GLU A 130 -12.58 1.88 -11.24
C GLU A 130 -12.92 0.56 -10.56
N ILE A 131 -12.15 0.16 -9.54
CA ILE A 131 -12.41 -1.02 -8.72
C ILE A 131 -12.59 -0.56 -7.28
N LYS A 132 -13.73 -0.89 -6.66
CA LYS A 132 -14.03 -0.41 -5.32
C LYS A 132 -14.81 -1.36 -4.43
N ASN A 133 -14.74 -1.15 -3.12
CA ASN A 133 -15.54 -1.83 -2.10
C ASN A 133 -15.44 -3.36 -2.17
N LEU A 134 -14.23 -3.88 -2.45
CA LEU A 134 -14.02 -5.29 -2.76
C LEU A 134 -13.00 -5.93 -1.82
N GLY A 135 -13.41 -7.02 -1.17
CA GLY A 135 -12.51 -7.90 -0.43
C GLY A 135 -12.13 -9.14 -1.24
N ILE A 136 -10.88 -9.58 -1.13
CA ILE A 136 -10.45 -10.91 -1.60
C ILE A 136 -9.89 -11.69 -0.41
N GLU A 137 -10.52 -12.82 -0.06
CA GLU A 137 -10.11 -13.65 1.07
C GLU A 137 -9.69 -15.04 0.60
N GLY A 138 -8.52 -15.50 1.05
CA GLY A 138 -7.96 -16.77 0.61
C GLY A 138 -7.36 -16.66 -0.79
N VAL A 139 -6.61 -15.58 -1.05
CA VAL A 139 -5.70 -15.49 -2.20
C VAL A 139 -4.64 -16.58 -2.06
N ASP A 140 -4.38 -17.31 -3.13
CA ASP A 140 -3.34 -18.31 -3.23
C ASP A 140 -2.80 -18.25 -4.67
N ILE A 141 -1.75 -17.45 -4.87
CA ILE A 141 -1.15 -17.24 -6.19
C ILE A 141 0.27 -17.81 -6.20
N GLU A 142 0.54 -18.74 -7.10
CA GLU A 142 1.86 -19.30 -7.38
C GLU A 142 2.27 -18.93 -8.82
N GLY A 143 3.18 -17.95 -8.94
CA GLY A 143 3.73 -17.48 -10.21
C GLY A 143 4.59 -18.53 -10.92
N GLY A 144 5.50 -19.15 -10.16
CA GLY A 144 6.61 -19.93 -10.72
C GLY A 144 7.74 -19.03 -11.20
N ASP A 145 8.93 -19.58 -11.44
CA ASP A 145 10.14 -18.81 -11.72
C ASP A 145 9.98 -17.82 -12.89
N ASP A 146 10.80 -16.77 -12.98
CA ASP A 146 10.74 -15.72 -14.03
C ASP A 146 9.42 -14.91 -14.11
N SER A 147 8.50 -15.07 -13.15
CA SER A 147 7.19 -14.43 -13.19
C SER A 147 7.22 -12.92 -12.98
N ARG A 148 6.22 -12.22 -13.53
CA ARG A 148 6.15 -10.75 -13.47
C ARG A 148 4.74 -10.21 -13.23
N TYR A 149 4.64 -9.06 -12.54
CA TYR A 149 3.37 -8.34 -12.39
C TYR A 149 2.31 -9.19 -11.69
N ILE A 150 2.58 -9.57 -10.44
CA ILE A 150 1.71 -10.45 -9.65
C ILE A 150 1.12 -9.64 -8.50
N GLY A 151 -0.20 -9.68 -8.33
CA GLY A 151 -0.85 -9.14 -7.14
C GLY A 151 -2.24 -9.71 -6.92
N GLY A 152 -2.64 -9.90 -5.65
CA GLY A 152 -3.93 -10.51 -5.33
C GLY A 152 -5.13 -9.80 -5.94
N MET A 153 -5.12 -8.45 -5.90
CA MET A 153 -6.14 -7.64 -6.58
C MET A 153 -5.83 -7.49 -8.07
N CYS A 154 -4.62 -7.05 -8.41
CA CYS A 154 -4.24 -6.96 -9.82
C CYS A 154 -2.76 -7.13 -10.11
N GLY A 155 -2.45 -7.65 -11.30
CA GLY A 155 -1.07 -7.69 -11.79
C GLY A 155 -0.56 -6.30 -12.16
N TRP A 156 -1.36 -5.54 -12.91
CA TRP A 156 -1.01 -4.21 -13.39
C TRP A 156 -2.19 -3.23 -13.28
N ASN A 157 -2.00 -2.15 -12.50
CA ASN A 157 -2.89 -1.01 -12.41
C ASN A 157 -2.42 0.12 -13.35
N TYR A 158 -3.02 0.29 -14.54
CA TYR A 158 -2.67 1.39 -15.46
C TYR A 158 -3.76 2.46 -15.45
N ASP A 159 -3.43 3.69 -15.06
CA ASP A 159 -4.36 4.84 -15.06
C ASP A 159 -5.72 4.56 -14.36
N SER A 160 -5.78 3.54 -13.50
CA SER A 160 -7.02 3.10 -12.86
C SER A 160 -7.04 3.45 -11.38
N ARG A 161 -8.24 3.44 -10.79
CA ARG A 161 -8.49 3.77 -9.39
C ARG A 161 -8.94 2.52 -8.65
N ILE A 162 -8.20 2.14 -7.62
CA ILE A 162 -8.55 1.03 -6.72
C ILE A 162 -8.76 1.60 -5.33
N THR A 163 -10.00 1.54 -4.82
CA THR A 163 -10.40 2.24 -3.58
C THR A 163 -11.19 1.35 -2.63
N ASP A 164 -10.90 1.43 -1.33
CA ASP A 164 -11.67 0.76 -0.28
C ASP A 164 -11.71 -0.77 -0.48
N CYS A 165 -10.56 -1.35 -0.78
CA CYS A 165 -10.39 -2.76 -1.11
C CYS A 165 -9.37 -3.44 -0.21
N TYR A 166 -9.46 -4.76 -0.05
CA TYR A 166 -8.46 -5.53 0.68
C TYR A 166 -8.19 -6.90 0.07
N ALA A 167 -7.00 -7.44 0.34
CA ALA A 167 -6.62 -8.80 -0.01
C ALA A 167 -6.04 -9.53 1.22
N ASN A 168 -6.28 -10.84 1.33
CA ASN A 168 -5.72 -11.71 2.37
C ASN A 168 -5.38 -13.08 1.78
N GLY A 169 -4.20 -13.62 2.09
CA GLY A 169 -3.74 -14.91 1.59
C GLY A 169 -2.23 -14.99 1.35
N THR A 170 -1.83 -15.66 0.28
CA THR A 170 -0.44 -15.93 -0.10
C THR A 170 -0.19 -15.61 -1.57
N VAL A 171 0.96 -15.00 -1.86
CA VAL A 171 1.48 -14.76 -3.22
C VAL A 171 2.95 -15.22 -3.25
N SER A 172 3.28 -16.13 -4.16
CA SER A 172 4.63 -16.61 -4.40
C SER A 172 5.07 -16.24 -5.82
N GLY A 173 6.21 -15.57 -5.94
CA GLY A 173 6.84 -15.25 -7.21
C GLY A 173 7.56 -16.45 -7.82
N GLY A 174 8.30 -17.23 -7.03
CA GLY A 174 9.33 -18.14 -7.56
C GLY A 174 10.69 -17.44 -7.70
N ASP A 175 11.69 -18.14 -8.25
CA ASP A 175 13.03 -17.58 -8.51
C ASP A 175 12.99 -16.58 -9.67
N GLU A 176 13.98 -15.68 -9.75
CA GLU A 176 14.18 -14.67 -10.83
C GLU A 176 12.96 -13.76 -11.12
N SER A 177 11.98 -13.72 -10.20
CA SER A 177 10.70 -13.05 -10.38
C SER A 177 10.76 -11.56 -10.08
N GLN A 178 9.88 -10.78 -10.72
CA GLN A 178 9.95 -9.31 -10.65
C GLN A 178 8.58 -8.64 -10.50
N ASP A 179 8.56 -7.47 -9.85
CA ASP A 179 7.38 -6.59 -9.85
C ASP A 179 6.12 -7.25 -9.28
N PHE A 180 6.20 -7.75 -8.04
CA PHE A 180 5.06 -8.38 -7.39
C PHE A 180 4.82 -7.90 -5.98
N GLY A 181 3.55 -7.90 -5.59
CA GLY A 181 3.17 -7.63 -4.22
C GLY A 181 1.89 -8.30 -3.81
N GLY A 182 1.53 -8.18 -2.55
CA GLY A 182 0.36 -8.88 -2.01
C GLY A 182 -0.96 -8.41 -2.61
N PHE A 183 -1.06 -7.12 -2.95
CA PHE A 183 -2.29 -6.52 -3.50
C PHE A 183 -2.14 -6.19 -4.99
N CYS A 184 -1.06 -5.53 -5.38
CA CYS A 184 -0.82 -5.09 -6.75
C CYS A 184 0.62 -5.41 -7.20
N GLY A 185 0.81 -5.95 -8.41
CA GLY A 185 2.16 -6.09 -8.95
C GLY A 185 2.78 -4.73 -9.26
N VAL A 186 2.17 -4.02 -10.21
CA VAL A 186 2.61 -2.69 -10.65
C VAL A 186 1.49 -1.68 -10.56
N ASN A 187 1.73 -0.57 -9.88
CA ASN A 187 0.89 0.62 -9.95
C ASN A 187 1.50 1.65 -10.91
N TYR A 188 0.97 1.71 -12.13
CA TYR A 188 1.45 2.56 -13.22
C TYR A 188 0.48 3.71 -13.48
N THR A 189 0.87 4.94 -13.14
CA THR A 189 0.03 6.16 -13.21
C THR A 189 -1.31 6.08 -12.45
N GLY A 190 -1.67 4.91 -11.92
CA GLY A 190 -2.89 4.63 -11.18
C GLY A 190 -2.82 5.06 -9.72
N SER A 191 -3.96 4.94 -9.06
CA SER A 191 -4.11 5.22 -7.64
C SER A 191 -4.63 4.00 -6.89
N ILE A 192 -3.97 3.70 -5.78
CA ILE A 192 -4.42 2.73 -4.77
C ILE A 192 -4.68 3.55 -3.50
N THR A 193 -5.92 3.53 -3.01
CA THR A 193 -6.34 4.41 -1.92
C THR A 193 -7.25 3.70 -0.93
N ASN A 194 -7.01 3.87 0.37
CA ASN A 194 -7.77 3.18 1.43
C ASN A 194 -7.77 1.65 1.26
N CYS A 195 -6.63 1.10 0.83
CA CYS A 195 -6.50 -0.34 0.55
C CYS A 195 -5.51 -1.02 1.48
N CYS A 196 -5.80 -2.27 1.84
CA CYS A 196 -4.98 -3.04 2.75
C CYS A 196 -4.62 -4.43 2.20
N SER A 197 -3.35 -4.81 2.34
CA SER A 197 -2.86 -6.15 2.03
C SER A 197 -2.54 -6.90 3.32
N ASN A 198 -3.22 -8.01 3.55
CA ASN A 198 -2.91 -8.98 4.61
C ASN A 198 -2.25 -10.24 4.03
N VAL A 199 -1.53 -10.08 2.91
CA VAL A 199 -1.00 -11.19 2.12
C VAL A 199 0.46 -11.46 2.50
N ALA A 200 0.81 -12.73 2.70
CA ALA A 200 2.21 -13.14 2.80
C ALA A 200 2.82 -13.28 1.40
N VAL A 201 3.95 -12.61 1.15
CA VAL A 201 4.59 -12.51 -0.16
C VAL A 201 5.97 -13.18 -0.13
N PHE A 202 6.20 -14.12 -1.04
CA PHE A 202 7.44 -14.90 -1.10
C PHE A 202 8.08 -14.76 -2.48
N GLY A 203 9.28 -14.19 -2.54
CA GLY A 203 10.17 -14.27 -3.70
C GLY A 203 11.26 -15.31 -3.49
N GLY A 204 11.62 -16.00 -4.56
CA GLY A 204 12.76 -16.90 -4.57
C GLY A 204 14.09 -16.15 -4.74
N ASP A 205 15.11 -16.90 -5.14
CA ASP A 205 16.44 -16.37 -5.42
C ASP A 205 16.40 -15.38 -6.59
N GLU A 206 17.28 -14.38 -6.58
CA GLU A 206 17.43 -13.35 -7.62
C GLU A 206 16.15 -12.53 -7.93
N SER A 207 15.13 -12.65 -7.08
CA SER A 207 13.87 -11.91 -7.24
C SER A 207 14.02 -10.43 -6.90
N SER A 208 13.23 -9.57 -7.53
CA SER A 208 13.31 -8.12 -7.28
C SER A 208 12.00 -7.37 -7.26
N ARG A 209 11.97 -6.24 -6.52
CA ARG A 209 10.81 -5.33 -6.41
C ARG A 209 9.59 -6.05 -5.85
N ILE A 210 9.77 -6.50 -4.60
CA ILE A 210 8.79 -7.26 -3.83
C ILE A 210 8.17 -6.36 -2.77
N GLY A 211 6.85 -6.24 -2.74
CA GLY A 211 6.14 -5.38 -1.77
C GLY A 211 4.98 -6.07 -1.08
N GLY A 212 4.74 -5.82 0.21
CA GLY A 212 3.56 -6.39 0.88
C GLY A 212 2.25 -5.88 0.29
N LEU A 213 2.18 -4.62 -0.15
CA LEU A 213 1.06 -4.07 -0.92
C LEU A 213 1.37 -4.04 -2.41
N CYS A 214 2.46 -3.40 -2.82
CA CYS A 214 2.77 -3.17 -4.24
C CYS A 214 4.24 -3.47 -4.59
N GLY A 215 4.50 -4.30 -5.59
CA GLY A 215 5.88 -4.57 -6.03
C GLY A 215 6.58 -3.31 -6.54
N TYR A 216 5.92 -2.63 -7.48
CA TYR A 216 6.46 -1.43 -8.11
C TYR A 216 5.40 -0.32 -8.27
N ASN A 217 5.59 0.78 -7.52
CA ASN A 217 4.88 2.04 -7.74
C ASN A 217 5.67 2.89 -8.76
N TYR A 218 5.20 2.96 -10.00
CA TYR A 218 5.94 3.43 -11.16
C TYR A 218 5.87 4.95 -11.38
N ASP A 219 6.87 5.48 -12.10
CA ASP A 219 7.04 6.89 -12.50
C ASP A 219 5.78 7.45 -13.20
N ASN A 220 5.62 8.77 -13.15
CA ASN A 220 4.48 9.51 -13.72
C ASN A 220 3.17 9.39 -12.89
N TYR A 221 3.25 9.68 -11.59
CA TYR A 221 2.12 9.84 -10.66
C TYR A 221 1.46 8.55 -10.16
N GLY A 222 2.17 7.41 -10.07
CA GLY A 222 1.71 6.28 -9.26
C GLY A 222 1.50 6.74 -7.80
N LYS A 223 0.27 6.59 -7.29
CA LYS A 223 -0.11 7.01 -5.92
C LYS A 223 -0.57 5.84 -5.08
N ILE A 224 0.03 5.73 -3.90
CA ILE A 224 -0.43 4.86 -2.80
C ILE A 224 -0.76 5.78 -1.64
N THR A 225 -2.00 5.75 -1.15
CA THR A 225 -2.47 6.71 -0.14
C THR A 225 -3.42 6.06 0.85
N ASN A 226 -3.23 6.28 2.14
CA ASN A 226 -4.04 5.67 3.20
C ASN A 226 -4.05 4.14 3.09
N CYS A 227 -2.91 3.54 2.79
CA CYS A 227 -2.81 2.10 2.55
C CYS A 227 -2.04 1.39 3.65
N CYS A 228 -2.32 0.10 3.80
CA CYS A 228 -1.61 -0.74 4.76
C CYS A 228 -1.12 -2.07 4.18
N ALA A 229 -0.03 -2.58 4.74
CA ALA A 229 0.39 -3.96 4.59
C ALA A 229 0.63 -4.57 5.97
N ASN A 230 0.04 -5.76 6.20
CA ASN A 230 0.23 -6.55 7.40
C ASN A 230 0.56 -7.98 6.96
N GLY A 231 1.66 -8.57 7.41
CA GLY A 231 2.05 -9.90 6.96
C GLY A 231 3.56 -10.13 6.96
N THR A 232 4.02 -10.98 6.05
CA THR A 232 5.44 -11.27 5.87
C THR A 232 5.81 -11.05 4.41
N VAL A 233 6.98 -10.46 4.17
CA VAL A 233 7.56 -10.34 2.84
C VAL A 233 8.97 -10.89 2.90
N SER A 234 9.28 -11.88 2.07
CA SER A 234 10.61 -12.46 2.00
C SER A 234 11.11 -12.58 0.56
N GLY A 235 12.42 -12.45 0.36
CA GLY A 235 13.13 -12.85 -0.86
C GLY A 235 14.23 -13.88 -0.55
N GLY A 236 14.65 -14.64 -1.55
CA GLY A 236 15.77 -15.58 -1.47
C GLY A 236 17.14 -14.92 -1.58
N GLU A 237 18.16 -15.71 -1.92
CA GLU A 237 19.54 -15.27 -2.14
C GLU A 237 19.61 -14.26 -3.30
N ASN A 238 20.46 -13.23 -3.19
CA ASN A 238 20.59 -12.15 -4.18
C ASN A 238 19.27 -11.42 -4.54
N SER A 239 18.24 -11.56 -3.69
CA SER A 239 17.00 -10.82 -3.87
C SER A 239 17.19 -9.33 -3.53
N SER A 240 16.49 -8.44 -4.21
CA SER A 240 16.67 -6.99 -4.01
C SER A 240 15.38 -6.19 -4.07
N HIS A 241 15.39 -5.01 -3.46
CA HIS A 241 14.26 -4.06 -3.45
C HIS A 241 13.02 -4.68 -2.81
N ILE A 242 13.16 -5.11 -1.56
CA ILE A 242 12.09 -5.74 -0.78
C ILE A 242 11.58 -4.73 0.24
N GLY A 243 10.30 -4.39 0.16
CA GLY A 243 9.65 -3.45 1.06
C GLY A 243 8.43 -4.04 1.75
N GLY A 244 8.22 -3.70 3.01
CA GLY A 244 7.00 -4.13 3.71
C GLY A 244 5.72 -3.61 3.06
N LEU A 245 5.71 -2.37 2.55
CA LEU A 245 4.61 -1.83 1.75
C LEU A 245 4.90 -1.92 0.25
N CYS A 246 6.06 -1.41 -0.17
CA CYS A 246 6.39 -1.29 -1.59
C CYS A 246 7.83 -1.70 -1.92
N GLY A 247 8.05 -2.54 -2.93
CA GLY A 247 9.41 -2.94 -3.32
C GLY A 247 10.23 -1.74 -3.83
N LEU A 248 9.72 -1.08 -4.88
CA LEU A 248 10.28 0.13 -5.44
C LEU A 248 9.22 1.24 -5.57
N ASN A 249 9.48 2.37 -4.94
CA ASN A 249 8.75 3.62 -5.16
C ASN A 249 9.59 4.54 -6.05
N SER A 250 9.25 4.71 -7.31
CA SER A 250 10.13 5.39 -8.25
C SER A 250 9.92 6.90 -8.35
N ASN A 251 10.64 7.56 -9.25
CA ASN A 251 10.64 9.01 -9.41
C ASN A 251 9.24 9.58 -9.70
N GLN A 252 8.85 10.62 -8.97
CA GLN A 252 7.50 11.23 -9.04
C GLN A 252 6.34 10.32 -8.60
N ALA A 253 6.62 9.09 -8.17
CA ALA A 253 5.65 8.26 -7.46
C ALA A 253 5.55 8.73 -5.99
N ALA A 254 4.38 8.51 -5.38
CA ALA A 254 4.10 8.98 -4.04
C ALA A 254 3.46 7.89 -3.18
N ILE A 255 3.95 7.78 -1.94
CA ILE A 255 3.36 7.00 -0.86
C ILE A 255 3.08 7.96 0.28
N GLU A 256 1.81 8.08 0.67
CA GLU A 256 1.37 9.01 1.71
C GLU A 256 0.43 8.34 2.71
N ASN A 257 0.50 8.73 3.99
CA ASN A 257 -0.42 8.28 5.04
C ASN A 257 -0.55 6.75 5.12
N SER A 258 0.55 6.03 4.90
CA SER A 258 0.52 4.59 4.72
C SER A 258 1.49 3.91 5.67
N TYR A 259 1.21 2.66 6.00
CA TYR A 259 2.04 1.93 6.96
C TYR A 259 2.27 0.47 6.60
N ALA A 260 3.34 -0.08 7.14
CA ALA A 260 3.68 -1.49 7.05
C ALA A 260 3.98 -2.07 8.44
N ASP A 261 3.15 -3.02 8.87
CA ASP A 261 3.46 -3.91 9.99
C ASP A 261 3.84 -5.28 9.43
N VAL A 262 5.03 -5.33 8.82
CA VAL A 262 5.47 -6.46 8.01
C VAL A 262 6.86 -6.91 8.43
N SER A 263 7.02 -8.21 8.71
CA SER A 263 8.36 -8.78 8.83
C SER A 263 8.97 -8.93 7.44
N VAL A 264 10.08 -8.23 7.20
CA VAL A 264 10.80 -8.22 5.93
C VAL A 264 12.10 -9.02 6.06
N SER A 265 12.33 -9.97 5.16
CA SER A 265 13.62 -10.67 5.04
C SER A 265 14.09 -10.77 3.59
N GLY A 266 15.40 -10.84 3.39
CA GLY A 266 15.99 -11.04 2.06
C GLY A 266 17.46 -10.71 2.05
N HIS A 267 18.01 -10.34 0.90
CA HIS A 267 19.44 -10.14 0.73
C HIS A 267 19.79 -8.64 0.64
N ASP A 268 19.74 -8.01 -0.55
CA ASP A 268 20.51 -6.79 -0.85
C ASP A 268 19.92 -5.46 -0.34
N ILE A 269 18.64 -5.19 -0.60
CA ILE A 269 18.03 -3.87 -0.36
C ILE A 269 16.67 -4.07 0.27
N LEU A 270 16.59 -3.84 1.58
CA LEU A 270 15.43 -4.15 2.40
C LEU A 270 14.96 -2.90 3.16
N GLY A 271 13.65 -2.65 3.14
CA GLY A 271 13.06 -1.61 3.99
C GLY A 271 11.74 -2.01 4.61
N GLY A 272 11.50 -1.57 5.85
CA GLY A 272 10.23 -1.86 6.53
C GLY A 272 9.01 -1.31 5.79
N LEU A 273 9.14 -0.17 5.10
CA LEU A 273 8.11 0.40 4.22
C LEU A 273 8.48 0.20 2.74
N CYS A 274 9.65 0.70 2.31
CA CYS A 274 10.10 0.62 0.93
C CYS A 274 11.48 -0.04 0.79
N GLY A 275 11.66 -0.97 -0.14
CA GLY A 275 13.00 -1.45 -0.45
C GLY A 275 13.87 -0.29 -0.96
N ASN A 276 13.46 0.31 -2.08
CA ASN A 276 14.13 1.48 -2.66
C ASN A 276 13.13 2.61 -2.89
N ASN A 277 13.49 3.81 -2.46
CA ASN A 277 12.72 5.02 -2.62
C ASN A 277 13.42 6.05 -3.51
N ASN A 278 12.93 6.21 -4.74
CA ASN A 278 13.27 7.31 -5.63
C ASN A 278 12.12 8.33 -5.75
N GLY A 279 11.00 8.08 -5.06
CA GLY A 279 9.82 8.94 -5.01
C GLY A 279 9.61 9.62 -3.66
N SER A 280 8.41 10.14 -3.46
CA SER A 280 8.02 10.81 -2.22
C SER A 280 7.42 9.80 -1.23
N VAL A 281 7.96 9.76 -0.01
CA VAL A 281 7.36 9.06 1.14
C VAL A 281 7.03 10.10 2.21
N LYS A 282 5.76 10.20 2.61
CA LYS A 282 5.31 11.22 3.57
C LYS A 282 4.29 10.67 4.55
N ARG A 283 4.44 11.00 5.83
CA ARG A 283 3.45 10.61 6.86
C ARG A 283 3.26 9.10 6.86
N CYS A 284 4.36 8.35 6.79
CA CYS A 284 4.33 6.89 6.77
C CYS A 284 5.06 6.31 7.97
N TYR A 285 4.76 5.06 8.29
CA TYR A 285 5.53 4.35 9.31
C TYR A 285 5.70 2.85 9.04
N ALA A 286 6.72 2.27 9.67
CA ALA A 286 6.94 0.84 9.65
C ALA A 286 7.27 0.30 11.05
N THR A 287 6.61 -0.79 11.44
CA THR A 287 6.74 -1.39 12.78
C THR A 287 7.33 -2.79 12.76
N GLY A 288 7.23 -3.50 11.64
CA GLY A 288 7.77 -4.86 11.50
C GLY A 288 9.29 -4.89 11.36
N SER A 289 9.89 -6.04 11.70
CA SER A 289 11.34 -6.24 11.67
C SER A 289 11.89 -6.36 10.25
N VAL A 290 13.13 -5.90 10.04
CA VAL A 290 13.89 -6.07 8.80
C VAL A 290 15.14 -6.93 9.08
N SER A 291 15.30 -8.04 8.35
CA SER A 291 16.42 -8.97 8.50
C SER A 291 17.11 -9.24 7.17
N GLY A 292 18.37 -8.86 7.04
CA GLY A 292 19.23 -9.21 5.90
C GLY A 292 19.83 -10.60 6.00
N GLY A 293 20.28 -11.12 4.86
CA GLY A 293 21.08 -12.34 4.74
C GLY A 293 22.54 -12.12 5.10
N ASP A 294 23.30 -13.21 5.08
CA ASP A 294 24.76 -13.21 5.22
C ASP A 294 25.42 -13.03 3.84
N ASP A 295 26.69 -12.58 3.81
CA ASP A 295 27.54 -12.53 2.61
C ASP A 295 27.09 -11.55 1.51
N SER A 296 26.28 -10.56 1.86
CA SER A 296 25.83 -9.55 0.90
C SER A 296 26.74 -8.32 0.86
N TYR A 297 27.49 -8.21 -0.25
CA TYR A 297 28.36 -7.09 -0.52
C TYR A 297 27.55 -5.87 -1.01
N ALA A 298 27.40 -4.86 -0.15
CA ALA A 298 26.69 -3.59 -0.36
C ALA A 298 25.18 -3.57 -0.02
N ASP A 299 24.83 -4.34 1.00
CA ASP A 299 23.52 -4.29 1.65
C ASP A 299 23.08 -2.89 2.06
N ASN A 300 21.79 -2.61 1.87
CA ASN A 300 21.13 -1.40 2.34
C ASN A 300 19.83 -1.76 3.07
N LEU A 301 19.90 -1.76 4.41
CA LEU A 301 18.78 -2.11 5.29
C LEU A 301 18.30 -0.88 6.05
N GLY A 302 17.01 -0.57 5.93
CA GLY A 302 16.40 0.56 6.62
C GLY A 302 15.14 0.16 7.37
N GLY A 303 14.93 0.66 8.58
CA GLY A 303 13.67 0.45 9.29
C GLY A 303 12.46 1.02 8.52
N LEU A 304 12.64 2.07 7.72
CA LEU A 304 11.63 2.60 6.81
C LEU A 304 11.98 2.31 5.34
N CYS A 305 13.15 2.75 4.86
CA CYS A 305 13.56 2.59 3.46
C CYS A 305 14.98 2.00 3.36
N GLY A 306 15.18 0.90 2.62
CA GLY A 306 16.54 0.35 2.43
C GLY A 306 17.49 1.36 1.80
N ARG A 307 17.07 1.95 0.69
CA ARG A 307 17.77 3.04 -0.01
C ARG A 307 16.83 4.21 -0.30
N SER A 308 17.34 5.44 -0.21
CA SER A 308 16.62 6.65 -0.63
C SER A 308 17.45 7.54 -1.54
N THR A 309 16.84 8.00 -2.64
CA THR A 309 17.39 9.03 -3.54
C THR A 309 16.49 10.26 -3.66
N TYR A 310 15.36 10.28 -2.95
CA TYR A 310 14.43 11.41 -2.90
C TYR A 310 13.90 11.62 -1.47
N LYS A 311 12.65 12.05 -1.31
CA LYS A 311 12.12 12.57 -0.05
C LYS A 311 11.55 11.49 0.85
N ILE A 312 11.91 11.54 2.12
CA ILE A 312 11.25 10.88 3.25
C ILE A 312 10.95 11.99 4.26
N GLU A 313 9.67 12.30 4.48
CA GLU A 313 9.27 13.41 5.34
C GLU A 313 8.22 12.97 6.36
N ASN A 314 8.33 13.46 7.60
CA ASN A 314 7.34 13.25 8.65
C ASN A 314 6.99 11.76 8.80
N SER A 315 7.97 10.90 9.07
CA SER A 315 7.78 9.45 9.03
C SER A 315 8.61 8.76 10.10
N TYR A 316 8.24 7.56 10.52
CA TYR A 316 8.96 6.90 11.59
C TYR A 316 9.07 5.38 11.45
N ALA A 317 10.04 4.79 12.12
CA ALA A 317 10.22 3.34 12.17
C ALA A 317 10.50 2.83 13.58
N THR A 318 9.83 1.76 13.98
CA THR A 318 10.00 1.15 15.32
C THR A 318 10.46 -0.30 15.25
N GLY A 319 10.42 -0.92 14.07
CA GLY A 319 10.89 -2.29 13.86
C GLY A 319 12.40 -2.42 14.02
N SER A 320 12.84 -3.57 14.52
CA SER A 320 14.27 -3.90 14.60
C SER A 320 14.87 -4.10 13.22
N VAL A 321 16.12 -3.67 13.01
CA VAL A 321 16.87 -3.89 11.77
C VAL A 321 18.13 -4.69 12.07
N SER A 322 18.28 -5.87 11.47
CA SER A 322 19.46 -6.72 11.63
C SER A 322 20.05 -7.09 10.28
N GLY A 323 21.28 -6.67 10.00
CA GLY A 323 22.09 -7.21 8.92
C GLY A 323 22.79 -8.51 9.34
N GLY A 324 23.00 -9.42 8.38
CA GLY A 324 23.83 -10.61 8.56
C GLY A 324 25.33 -10.28 8.50
N SER A 325 26.16 -11.31 8.41
CA SER A 325 27.61 -11.13 8.26
C SER A 325 27.96 -10.43 6.95
N GLU A 326 28.95 -9.55 7.00
CA GLU A 326 29.44 -8.71 5.90
C GLU A 326 28.45 -7.63 5.41
N SER A 327 27.34 -7.43 6.12
CA SER A 327 26.37 -6.35 5.85
C SER A 327 26.99 -4.95 5.88
N ASP A 328 26.59 -4.08 4.94
CA ASP A 328 27.22 -2.78 4.73
C ASP A 328 26.48 -1.62 5.41
N ASN A 329 25.32 -1.21 4.89
CA ASN A 329 24.65 0.04 5.31
C ASN A 329 23.32 -0.23 6.01
N ILE A 330 23.26 0.03 7.32
CA ILE A 330 22.11 -0.33 8.16
C ILE A 330 21.67 0.89 8.97
N GLY A 331 20.41 1.29 8.82
CA GLY A 331 19.87 2.47 9.48
C GLY A 331 18.49 2.28 10.09
N GLY A 332 18.21 2.98 11.19
CA GLY A 332 16.88 2.96 11.81
C GLY A 332 15.78 3.53 10.91
N ILE A 333 16.06 4.55 10.09
CA ILE A 333 15.16 5.03 9.02
C ILE A 333 15.62 4.53 7.65
N CYS A 334 16.89 4.74 7.31
CA CYS A 334 17.39 4.42 5.98
C CYS A 334 18.77 3.78 5.98
N GLY A 335 18.97 2.68 5.25
CA GLY A 335 20.31 2.08 5.10
C GLY A 335 21.26 3.05 4.41
N ASN A 336 20.88 3.50 3.21
CA ASN A 336 21.69 4.38 2.37
C ASN A 336 20.90 5.57 1.81
N ASN A 337 21.27 6.77 2.24
CA ASN A 337 20.77 8.03 1.70
C ASN A 337 21.77 8.61 0.69
N TYR A 338 21.50 8.40 -0.60
CA TYR A 338 22.42 8.76 -1.68
C TYR A 338 22.21 10.21 -2.17
N TYR A 339 20.96 10.55 -2.51
CA TYR A 339 20.53 11.88 -2.97
C TYR A 339 19.25 12.37 -2.26
N GLY A 340 18.81 11.61 -1.26
CA GLY A 340 17.54 11.86 -0.62
C GLY A 340 17.58 12.95 0.43
N SER A 341 16.40 13.47 0.74
CA SER A 341 16.16 14.35 1.86
C SER A 341 15.30 13.62 2.88
N ILE A 342 15.85 13.38 4.07
CA ILE A 342 15.15 12.75 5.19
C ILE A 342 14.88 13.84 6.23
N LYS A 343 13.61 14.19 6.45
CA LYS A 343 13.23 15.29 7.32
C LYS A 343 12.15 14.91 8.31
N ASN A 344 12.27 15.42 9.53
CA ASN A 344 11.28 15.23 10.59
C ASN A 344 10.93 13.74 10.78
N CYS A 345 11.95 12.89 10.86
CA CYS A 345 11.76 11.45 11.01
C CYS A 345 12.34 10.95 12.33
N TYR A 346 11.81 9.84 12.84
CA TYR A 346 12.40 9.22 14.03
C TYR A 346 12.45 7.69 14.00
N ALA A 347 13.44 7.12 14.69
CA ALA A 347 13.60 5.68 14.82
C ALA A 347 13.76 5.22 16.28
N THR A 348 13.16 4.09 16.62
CA THR A 348 13.26 3.50 17.98
C THR A 348 13.68 2.04 17.99
N GLY A 349 13.65 1.35 16.85
CA GLY A 349 14.03 -0.06 16.74
C GLY A 349 15.50 -0.31 17.04
N THR A 350 15.82 -1.50 17.56
CA THR A 350 17.20 -1.97 17.70
C THR A 350 17.85 -2.12 16.33
N VAL A 351 19.12 -1.73 16.19
CA VAL A 351 19.84 -1.84 14.92
C VAL A 351 21.18 -2.57 15.12
N SER A 352 21.42 -3.62 14.33
CA SER A 352 22.64 -4.44 14.39
C SER A 352 23.12 -4.90 13.00
N GLY A 353 24.43 -5.14 12.88
CA GLY A 353 25.10 -5.72 11.71
C GLY A 353 26.60 -5.48 11.77
N ASP A 354 27.27 -5.38 10.63
CA ASP A 354 28.74 -5.44 10.59
C ASP A 354 29.45 -4.09 10.32
N ASN A 355 29.05 -3.32 9.30
CA ASN A 355 29.77 -2.11 8.90
C ASN A 355 29.06 -0.79 9.31
N ASN A 356 28.53 -0.03 8.35
CA ASN A 356 27.98 1.31 8.54
C ASN A 356 26.61 1.23 9.23
N ILE A 357 26.61 1.23 10.56
CA ILE A 357 25.42 1.13 11.40
C ILE A 357 25.07 2.51 11.98
N GLY A 358 23.82 2.94 11.81
CA GLY A 358 23.37 4.24 12.33
C GLY A 358 21.95 4.26 12.87
N GLY A 359 21.74 5.10 13.90
CA GLY A 359 20.43 5.29 14.51
C GLY A 359 19.36 5.83 13.56
N ILE A 360 19.72 6.70 12.61
CA ILE A 360 18.83 7.18 11.54
C ILE A 360 19.25 6.60 10.19
N CYS A 361 20.53 6.76 9.87
CA CYS A 361 21.07 6.33 8.59
C CYS A 361 22.44 5.67 8.74
N GLY A 362 22.63 4.55 8.07
CA GLY A 362 23.92 3.85 7.98
C GLY A 362 24.94 4.66 7.20
N LEU A 363 24.58 5.04 5.97
CA LEU A 363 25.42 5.87 5.09
C LEU A 363 24.64 7.06 4.50
N ASN A 364 25.11 8.27 4.79
CA ASN A 364 24.65 9.50 4.12
C ASN A 364 25.75 10.03 3.20
N TYR A 365 25.44 10.25 1.91
CA TYR A 365 26.40 10.84 0.98
C TYR A 365 26.47 12.35 1.17
N ASN A 366 27.46 12.82 1.94
CA ASN A 366 27.59 14.20 2.43
C ASN A 366 27.58 15.32 1.36
N ASP A 367 27.87 15.02 0.09
CA ASP A 367 27.81 16.02 -0.98
C ASP A 367 26.39 16.22 -1.54
N SER A 368 25.42 15.40 -1.14
CA SER A 368 24.14 15.32 -1.84
C SER A 368 22.92 14.77 -1.08
N GLY A 369 23.12 14.03 0.02
CA GLY A 369 22.07 13.59 0.93
C GLY A 369 21.89 14.58 2.10
N VAL A 370 20.65 14.84 2.51
CA VAL A 370 20.33 15.77 3.59
C VAL A 370 19.49 15.07 4.66
N ILE A 371 19.94 15.10 5.92
CA ILE A 371 19.17 14.63 7.07
C ILE A 371 18.94 15.81 8.03
N GLU A 372 17.66 16.17 8.26
CA GLU A 372 17.28 17.37 9.01
C GLU A 372 16.19 17.06 10.03
N ASN A 373 16.35 17.54 11.27
CA ASN A 373 15.37 17.36 12.35
C ASN A 373 14.96 15.89 12.58
N CYS A 374 15.92 14.98 12.45
CA CYS A 374 15.71 13.55 12.61
C CYS A 374 16.32 13.04 13.92
N PHE A 375 15.57 12.18 14.63
CA PHE A 375 15.92 11.74 15.98
C PHE A 375 15.90 10.22 16.13
N TRP A 376 16.84 9.64 16.87
CA TRP A 376 16.73 8.23 17.27
C TRP A 376 16.85 8.09 18.78
N ASP A 377 16.18 7.07 19.31
CA ASP A 377 16.29 6.74 20.73
C ASP A 377 17.56 5.90 20.98
N ILE A 378 18.56 6.49 21.65
CA ILE A 378 19.83 5.83 21.95
C ILE A 378 19.71 4.65 22.91
N LEU A 379 18.63 4.57 23.71
CA LEU A 379 18.45 3.52 24.70
C LEU A 379 17.78 2.30 24.10
N THR A 380 16.75 2.48 23.26
CA THR A 380 16.05 1.37 22.60
C THR A 380 16.81 0.85 21.38
N SER A 381 17.45 1.75 20.61
CA SER A 381 18.23 1.33 19.44
C SER A 381 19.51 0.57 19.82
N GLY A 382 20.07 0.84 21.01
CA GLY A 382 21.39 0.38 21.41
C GLY A 382 22.56 1.15 20.75
N LEU A 383 22.28 2.24 20.02
CA LEU A 383 23.27 2.99 19.25
C LEU A 383 23.52 4.40 19.79
N TYR A 384 24.79 4.81 19.79
CA TYR A 384 25.23 6.15 20.18
C TYR A 384 25.69 7.02 19.00
N SER A 385 25.59 6.52 17.76
CA SER A 385 26.02 7.21 16.55
C SER A 385 25.11 6.91 15.36
N SER A 386 25.17 7.79 14.36
CA SER A 386 24.56 7.66 13.04
C SER A 386 25.36 8.48 12.05
N ALA A 387 25.20 8.24 10.75
CA ALA A 387 25.80 9.11 9.72
C ALA A 387 25.44 10.59 9.93
N GLU A 388 24.15 10.88 10.18
CA GLU A 388 23.61 12.18 10.59
C GLU A 388 22.34 12.00 11.45
N GLY A 389 21.74 13.10 11.88
CA GLY A 389 20.62 13.12 12.84
C GLY A 389 21.09 13.30 14.28
N THR A 390 20.16 13.31 15.23
CA THR A 390 20.44 13.52 16.65
C THR A 390 19.95 12.37 17.53
N GLY A 391 20.87 11.70 18.22
CA GLY A 391 20.53 10.67 19.20
C GLY A 391 20.09 11.30 20.51
N ILE A 392 18.90 10.93 20.99
CA ILE A 392 18.34 11.41 22.25
C ILE A 392 17.83 10.26 23.10
N THR A 393 17.65 10.50 24.40
CA THR A 393 17.12 9.48 25.32
C THR A 393 15.62 9.28 25.13
N THR A 394 15.08 8.12 25.48
CA THR A 394 13.62 7.88 25.60
C THR A 394 12.87 9.01 26.30
N PHE A 395 13.39 9.51 27.43
CA PHE A 395 12.78 10.62 28.16
C PHE A 395 12.65 11.91 27.32
N ALA A 396 13.56 12.15 26.38
CA ALA A 396 13.48 13.30 25.47
C ALA A 396 12.58 12.99 24.25
N MET A 397 12.57 11.74 23.77
CA MET A 397 11.62 11.29 22.74
C MET A 397 10.16 11.41 23.19
N HIS A 398 9.89 11.32 24.49
CA HIS A 398 8.54 11.43 25.04
C HIS A 398 8.12 12.87 25.37
N ARG A 399 8.88 13.87 24.90
CA ARG A 399 8.61 15.29 25.17
C ARG A 399 8.33 16.04 23.88
N GLN A 400 7.09 16.46 23.69
CA GLN A 400 6.65 17.26 22.53
C GLN A 400 7.57 18.46 22.28
N ILE A 401 7.99 19.15 23.35
CA ILE A 401 8.89 20.31 23.25
C ILE A 401 10.20 20.00 22.50
N THR A 402 10.71 18.77 22.57
CA THR A 402 11.92 18.36 21.84
C THR A 402 11.74 18.44 20.33
N PHE A 403 10.53 18.15 19.83
CA PHE A 403 10.23 18.15 18.42
C PHE A 403 9.72 19.52 17.93
N THR A 404 8.92 20.23 18.74
CA THR A 404 8.48 21.59 18.39
C THR A 404 9.66 22.57 18.38
N ASP A 405 10.65 22.42 19.27
CA ASP A 405 11.91 23.21 19.21
C ASP A 405 12.72 22.91 17.94
N ALA A 406 12.52 21.72 17.35
CA ALA A 406 13.12 21.30 16.09
C ALA A 406 12.27 21.64 14.85
N GLY A 407 11.13 22.33 15.04
CA GLY A 407 10.28 22.77 13.93
C GLY A 407 9.28 21.74 13.42
N TRP A 408 8.94 20.71 14.21
CA TRP A 408 7.87 19.77 13.84
C TRP A 408 6.51 20.42 14.09
N ASP A 409 5.62 20.30 13.10
CA ASP A 409 4.24 20.81 13.11
C ASP A 409 3.34 19.86 13.91
N TYR A 410 3.11 20.18 15.19
CA TYR A 410 2.28 19.40 16.11
C TYR A 410 0.88 19.98 16.25
N VAL A 411 -0.09 19.13 16.58
CA VAL A 411 -1.37 19.59 17.13
C VAL A 411 -1.13 20.53 18.31
N ASN A 412 -2.00 21.52 18.43
CA ASN A 412 -2.05 22.49 19.54
C ASN A 412 -0.86 23.48 19.56
N GLU A 413 -0.18 23.71 18.43
CA GLU A 413 0.74 24.84 18.23
C GLU A 413 0.79 25.31 16.78
N ASP A 414 0.77 26.64 16.54
CA ASP A 414 0.81 27.20 15.18
C ASP A 414 2.19 27.81 14.79
N THR A 415 3.22 27.58 15.61
CA THR A 415 4.54 28.20 15.40
C THR A 415 5.30 27.54 14.26
N ASN A 416 5.17 26.22 14.12
CA ASN A 416 5.91 25.43 13.13
C ASN A 416 5.10 25.02 11.90
N GLY A 417 3.81 25.34 11.87
CA GLY A 417 2.92 25.05 10.77
C GLY A 417 1.47 25.28 11.17
N MET A 418 0.56 24.91 10.28
CA MET A 418 -0.90 24.92 10.54
C MET A 418 -1.54 23.64 9.97
N ILE A 419 -0.72 22.65 9.58
CA ILE A 419 -1.20 21.43 8.92
C ILE A 419 -1.46 20.33 9.97
N ASP A 420 -0.86 20.46 11.16
CA ASP A 420 -0.95 19.49 12.26
C ASP A 420 -0.57 18.08 11.81
N LEU A 421 0.74 17.82 11.73
CA LEU A 421 1.26 16.56 11.19
C LEU A 421 1.45 15.51 12.27
N TRP A 422 1.71 15.94 13.50
CA TRP A 422 2.08 15.09 14.62
C TRP A 422 1.19 15.33 15.83
N TYR A 423 0.93 14.29 16.60
CA TYR A 423 0.38 14.37 17.95
C TYR A 423 1.18 13.46 18.88
N GLN A 424 1.01 13.62 20.19
CA GLN A 424 1.70 12.77 21.17
C GLN A 424 0.90 12.70 22.45
N ASN A 425 0.62 11.47 22.90
CA ASN A 425 0.04 11.23 24.21
C ASN A 425 1.09 11.44 25.29
N PRO A 426 0.70 11.79 26.54
CA PRO A 426 1.63 11.91 27.64
C PRO A 426 2.50 10.66 27.81
N ASP A 427 3.81 10.84 27.90
CA ASP A 427 4.81 9.77 28.07
C ASP A 427 4.87 8.72 26.93
N ASP A 428 4.35 9.01 25.72
CA ASP A 428 4.46 8.15 24.52
C ASP A 428 5.39 8.78 23.47
N TYR A 429 5.70 8.06 22.39
CA TYR A 429 6.40 8.60 21.21
C TYR A 429 5.47 9.45 20.33
N PRO A 430 6.02 10.35 19.49
CA PRO A 430 5.22 11.08 18.51
C PRO A 430 4.49 10.14 17.57
N LYS A 431 3.24 10.43 17.23
CA LYS A 431 2.46 9.71 16.22
C LYS A 431 1.97 10.67 15.16
N LEU A 432 1.72 10.16 13.97
CA LEU A 432 1.19 10.97 12.88
C LEU A 432 -0.28 11.26 13.17
N PHE A 433 -0.72 12.50 12.93
CA PHE A 433 -2.07 12.93 13.30
C PHE A 433 -3.19 12.08 12.70
N TRP A 434 -3.00 11.53 11.49
CA TRP A 434 -3.98 10.62 10.88
C TRP A 434 -4.17 9.30 11.66
N GLN A 435 -3.30 9.00 12.63
CA GLN A 435 -3.41 7.87 13.56
C GLN A 435 -4.14 8.23 14.87
N ALA A 436 -4.56 9.48 15.06
CA ALA A 436 -5.33 9.87 16.24
C ALA A 436 -6.68 9.15 16.26
N ILE A 437 -7.17 8.80 17.45
CA ILE A 437 -8.48 8.18 17.62
C ILE A 437 -9.52 9.27 17.37
N PRO A 438 -10.47 9.10 16.42
CA PRO A 438 -11.54 10.08 16.22
C PRO A 438 -12.32 10.29 17.52
N GLY A 439 -12.37 11.54 17.99
CA GLY A 439 -13.02 11.91 19.25
C GLY A 439 -12.11 11.97 20.49
N ASP A 440 -10.84 11.58 20.38
CA ASP A 440 -9.83 11.84 21.42
C ASP A 440 -9.32 13.29 21.24
N CYS A 441 -10.11 14.24 21.73
CA CYS A 441 -9.88 15.67 21.52
C CYS A 441 -8.77 16.22 22.43
N ASN A 442 -8.45 15.53 23.53
CA ASN A 442 -7.38 15.93 24.43
C ASN A 442 -6.06 15.16 24.22
N TYR A 443 -6.05 14.19 23.30
CA TYR A 443 -4.91 13.33 22.96
C TYR A 443 -4.34 12.58 24.17
N ASP A 444 -5.20 12.10 25.07
CA ASP A 444 -4.80 11.26 26.20
C ASP A 444 -4.82 9.75 25.88
N GLY A 445 -5.27 9.40 24.67
CA GLY A 445 -5.39 8.03 24.17
C GLY A 445 -6.73 7.38 24.45
N TYR A 446 -7.73 8.14 24.91
CA TYR A 446 -9.04 7.61 25.26
C TYR A 446 -10.17 8.60 24.94
N VAL A 447 -11.22 8.12 24.27
CA VAL A 447 -12.43 8.93 24.02
C VAL A 447 -13.37 8.85 25.21
N GLY A 448 -13.45 9.92 26.00
CA GLY A 448 -14.17 9.91 27.26
C GLY A 448 -14.63 11.25 27.79
N GLN A 449 -14.77 11.29 29.13
CA GLN A 449 -15.43 12.40 29.80
C GLN A 449 -14.70 13.73 29.62
N ASN A 450 -13.38 13.72 29.42
CA ASN A 450 -12.63 14.95 29.17
C ASN A 450 -12.89 15.47 27.76
N ASP A 451 -13.03 14.58 26.79
CA ASP A 451 -13.26 14.93 25.39
C ASP A 451 -14.66 15.47 25.16
N ILE A 452 -15.68 14.89 25.82
CA ILE A 452 -17.05 15.45 25.71
C ILE A 452 -17.14 16.87 26.28
N LEU A 453 -16.25 17.24 27.21
CA LEU A 453 -16.16 18.64 27.68
C LEU A 453 -15.60 19.53 26.57
N ILE A 454 -14.55 19.11 25.86
CA ILE A 454 -13.99 19.84 24.72
C ILE A 454 -15.03 19.97 23.60
N MET A 455 -15.68 18.86 23.23
CA MET A 455 -16.79 18.85 22.25
C MET A 455 -17.91 19.82 22.65
N ALA A 456 -18.25 19.89 23.95
CA ALA A 456 -19.30 20.79 24.44
C ALA A 456 -18.85 22.26 24.49
N GLU A 457 -17.56 22.51 24.75
CA GLU A 457 -16.97 23.85 24.74
C GLU A 457 -16.88 24.42 23.32
N GLN A 458 -16.60 23.56 22.33
CA GLN A 458 -16.50 23.94 20.93
C GLN A 458 -17.83 23.79 20.16
N TRP A 459 -18.93 23.40 20.81
CA TRP A 459 -20.23 23.18 20.15
C TRP A 459 -20.73 24.41 19.39
N LEU A 460 -20.99 24.22 18.08
CA LEU A 460 -21.34 25.24 17.10
C LEU A 460 -20.28 26.34 16.94
N ASP A 461 -19.07 26.10 17.41
CA ASP A 461 -17.94 26.94 17.08
C ASP A 461 -17.57 26.73 15.61
N TYR A 462 -17.06 27.80 15.03
CA TYR A 462 -16.64 27.87 13.66
C TYR A 462 -15.24 28.47 13.65
N SER A 463 -14.27 27.67 13.24
CA SER A 463 -12.97 28.21 12.89
C SER A 463 -12.94 28.50 11.41
N ASP A 464 -12.24 29.57 11.01
CA ASP A 464 -11.76 29.57 9.64
C ASP A 464 -10.76 28.42 9.45
N ARG A 465 -10.44 28.08 8.20
CA ARG A 465 -9.52 26.98 7.84
C ARG A 465 -8.09 27.10 8.45
N TYR A 466 -7.85 28.09 9.30
CA TYR A 466 -6.55 28.41 9.88
C TYR A 466 -6.45 28.08 11.37
N ASN A 467 -7.52 27.62 12.03
CA ASN A 467 -7.50 27.35 13.47
C ASN A 467 -8.32 26.08 13.80
N ARG A 468 -7.82 24.89 13.45
CA ARG A 468 -8.58 23.62 13.59
C ARG A 468 -9.17 23.47 15.00
N LEU A 469 -10.45 23.16 15.04
CA LEU A 469 -11.14 22.77 16.27
C LEU A 469 -10.83 21.30 16.54
N GLU A 470 -10.32 20.99 17.74
CA GLU A 470 -10.03 19.60 18.19
C GLU A 470 -11.28 18.70 18.12
N ALA A 471 -12.47 19.31 18.21
CA ALA A 471 -13.77 18.66 18.15
C ALA A 471 -14.41 18.63 16.74
N ASP A 472 -13.80 19.22 15.71
CA ASP A 472 -14.25 19.11 14.31
C ASP A 472 -13.68 17.82 13.72
N LEU A 473 -14.43 16.73 13.90
CA LEU A 473 -14.03 15.37 13.57
C LEU A 473 -14.35 15.00 12.12
N ASN A 474 -15.30 15.69 11.50
CA ASN A 474 -15.67 15.47 10.10
C ASN A 474 -14.94 16.42 9.12
N PHE A 475 -14.21 17.40 9.65
CA PHE A 475 -13.43 18.41 8.94
C PHE A 475 -14.27 19.31 8.02
N ASP A 476 -15.47 19.70 8.45
CA ASP A 476 -16.36 20.61 7.72
C ASP A 476 -16.28 22.08 8.20
N ASP A 477 -15.31 22.38 9.08
CA ASP A 477 -15.07 23.66 9.74
C ASP A 477 -16.13 24.01 10.83
N TYR A 478 -17.03 23.09 11.18
CA TYR A 478 -18.01 23.26 12.27
C TYR A 478 -17.95 22.10 13.25
N VAL A 479 -18.16 22.39 14.53
CA VAL A 479 -18.42 21.35 15.53
C VAL A 479 -19.92 21.25 15.73
N ASP A 480 -20.52 20.19 15.21
CA ASP A 480 -21.95 19.99 15.25
C ASP A 480 -22.37 18.55 15.60
N ILE A 481 -23.63 18.22 15.32
CA ILE A 481 -24.19 16.92 15.66
C ILE A 481 -23.52 15.77 14.89
N LEU A 482 -22.92 16.04 13.74
CA LEU A 482 -22.18 15.07 12.95
C LEU A 482 -20.86 14.71 13.63
N ASP A 483 -20.15 15.66 14.23
CA ASP A 483 -18.96 15.36 15.02
C ASP A 483 -19.30 14.56 16.27
N TYR A 484 -20.39 14.94 16.94
CA TYR A 484 -20.88 14.14 18.07
C TYR A 484 -21.22 12.70 17.67
N SER A 485 -21.65 12.47 16.42
CA SER A 485 -21.91 11.10 15.95
C SER A 485 -20.62 10.30 15.83
N ILE A 486 -19.57 10.87 15.24
CA ILE A 486 -18.23 10.25 15.15
C ILE A 486 -17.66 10.01 16.55
N PHE A 487 -17.80 10.99 17.44
CA PHE A 487 -17.39 10.90 18.82
C PHE A 487 -18.06 9.73 19.56
N PHE A 488 -19.38 9.60 19.47
CA PHE A 488 -20.12 8.54 20.15
C PHE A 488 -19.87 7.14 19.58
N GLU A 489 -19.46 7.04 18.32
CA GLU A 489 -19.02 5.77 17.73
C GLU A 489 -17.75 5.23 18.40
N ASN A 490 -16.94 6.10 19.00
CA ASN A 490 -15.68 5.76 19.68
C ASN A 490 -15.77 5.90 21.21
N TRP A 491 -16.95 6.25 21.76
CA TRP A 491 -17.10 6.60 23.18
C TRP A 491 -16.88 5.41 24.12
N LEU A 492 -15.92 5.57 25.05
CA LEU A 492 -15.42 4.54 25.95
C LEU A 492 -14.73 3.36 25.24
N ASP A 493 -14.43 3.46 23.95
CA ASP A 493 -13.58 2.49 23.28
C ASP A 493 -12.15 2.69 23.81
N ALA A 494 -11.79 1.84 24.76
CA ALA A 494 -10.40 1.59 25.09
C ALA A 494 -9.88 0.60 24.03
N ASN A 495 -9.09 1.08 23.08
CA ASN A 495 -8.28 0.20 22.24
C ASN A 495 -7.27 -0.57 23.09
#